data_AF-A0AAV1K7H2-F1
#
_entry.id   AF-A0AAV1K7H2-F1
#
_cell.length_a   1.000
_cell.length_b   1.000
_cell.length_c   1.000
_cell.angle_alpha   90.00
_cell.angle_beta   90.00
_cell.angle_gamma   90.00
#
_symmetry.space_group_name_H-M   'P 1'
#
loop_
_entity.id
_entity.type
_entity.pdbx_description
1 polymer ?
#
loop_
_entity_poly.entity_id
_entity_poly.type
_entity_poly.pdbx_seq_one_letter_code
_entity_poly.pdbx_strand_id
1 'polypeptide(L)'
;MLQFLQRCQVDSRYIEVLKCLYSRATMAIRVQNRSTKCIQLQRDVRQCDVISPKVFTAALEDVFKLLDWKGYGIYVNSEYITHLLFADDIVLMARARKRY
;
A
#
# COMPACT_ATOMS: atom_id res chain seq x y z
N MET A 1 -7.08 -4.79 -7.64
CA MET A 1 -6.18 -3.85 -6.96
C MET A 1 -6.91 -2.89 -6.02
N LEU A 2 -7.98 -2.19 -6.42
CA LEU A 2 -8.54 -1.07 -5.63
C LEU A 2 -9.72 -1.41 -4.70
N GLN A 3 -10.06 -2.68 -4.48
CA GLN A 3 -11.22 -3.07 -3.65
C GLN A 3 -11.08 -2.65 -2.19
N PHE A 4 -9.86 -2.62 -1.64
CA PHE A 4 -9.61 -2.20 -0.27
C PHE A 4 -10.06 -0.76 0.00
N LEU A 5 -10.07 0.12 -1.02
CA LEU A 5 -10.53 1.50 -0.88
C LEU A 5 -12.01 1.58 -0.46
N GLN A 6 -12.82 0.57 -0.78
CA GLN A 6 -14.21 0.48 -0.32
C GLN A 6 -14.27 0.25 1.20
N ARG A 7 -13.37 -0.59 1.74
CA ARG A 7 -13.24 -0.82 3.20
C ARG A 7 -12.65 0.38 3.92
N CYS A 8 -11.80 1.15 3.23
CA CYS A 8 -11.33 2.46 3.70
C CYS A 8 -12.40 3.57 3.61
N GLN A 9 -13.65 3.25 3.23
CA GLN A 9 -14.75 4.22 3.11
C GLN A 9 -14.47 5.37 2.13
N VAL A 10 -13.65 5.12 1.10
CA VAL A 10 -13.42 6.10 0.04
C VAL A 10 -14.66 6.17 -0.85
N ASP A 11 -15.10 7.39 -1.17
CA ASP A 11 -16.25 7.63 -2.06
C ASP A 11 -16.06 6.91 -3.40
N SER A 12 -17.12 6.23 -3.86
CA SER A 12 -17.11 5.42 -5.06
C SER A 12 -16.70 6.21 -6.31
N ARG A 13 -16.97 7.51 -6.36
CA ARG A 13 -16.56 8.40 -7.47
C ARG A 13 -15.04 8.47 -7.60
N TYR A 14 -14.32 8.59 -6.47
CA TYR A 14 -12.85 8.59 -6.50
C TYR A 14 -12.29 7.23 -6.86
N ILE A 15 -12.91 6.15 -6.37
CA ILE A 15 -12.50 4.78 -6.73
C ILE A 15 -12.63 4.56 -8.24
N GLU A 16 -13.70 5.06 -8.85
CA GLU A 16 -13.91 4.92 -10.29
C GLU A 16 -12.90 5.72 -11.11
N VAL A 17 -12.60 6.96 -10.70
CA VAL A 17 -11.52 7.77 -11.31
C VAL A 17 -10.18 7.04 -11.23
N LEU A 18 -9.85 6.43 -10.08
CA LEU A 18 -8.62 5.67 -9.92
C LEU A 18 -8.60 4.42 -10.81
N LYS A 19 -9.70 3.69 -10.94
CA LYS A 19 -9.78 2.56 -11.90
C LYS A 19 -9.54 3.02 -13.33
N CYS A 20 -10.13 4.14 -13.75
CA CYS A 20 -9.89 4.72 -15.07
C CYS A 20 -8.42 5.10 -15.27
N LEU A 21 -7.80 5.72 -14.26
CA LEU A 21 -6.39 6.11 -14.30
C LEU A 21 -5.47 4.88 -14.47
N TYR A 22 -5.68 3.84 -13.66
CA TYR A 22 -4.85 2.63 -13.69
C TYR A 22 -5.12 1.74 -14.91
N SER A 23 -6.37 1.59 -15.36
CA SER A 23 -6.71 0.74 -16.52
C SER A 23 -6.06 1.21 -17.83
N ARG A 24 -5.77 2.51 -17.94
CA ARG A 24 -5.13 3.13 -19.12
C ARG A 24 -3.66 3.47 -18.90
N ALA A 25 -3.09 3.09 -17.76
CA ALA A 25 -1.73 3.46 -17.41
C ALA A 25 -0.71 2.69 -18.26
N THR A 26 0.24 3.44 -18.83
CA THR A 26 1.39 2.89 -19.55
C THR A 26 2.67 3.47 -18.96
N MET A 27 3.77 2.74 -19.15
CA MET A 27 5.12 3.21 -18.86
C MET A 27 6.00 3.12 -20.12
N ALA A 28 7.03 3.94 -20.17
CA ALA A 28 8.12 3.80 -21.13
C ALA A 28 9.44 4.11 -20.41
N ILE A 29 10.48 3.36 -20.73
CA ILE A 29 11.80 3.56 -20.14
C ILE A 29 12.63 4.35 -21.15
N ARG A 30 13.17 5.49 -20.72
CA ARG A 30 14.08 6.32 -21.51
C ARG A 30 15.52 6.12 -21.03
N VAL A 31 16.41 5.77 -21.93
CA VAL A 31 17.86 5.66 -21.71
C VAL A 31 18.56 6.49 -22.77
N GLN A 32 19.21 7.59 -22.35
CA GLN A 32 19.78 8.60 -23.25
C GLN A 32 18.71 9.09 -24.27
N ASN A 33 18.99 8.97 -25.57
CA ASN A 33 18.10 9.36 -26.66
C ASN A 33 17.21 8.21 -27.17
N ARG A 34 17.15 7.08 -26.47
CA ARG A 34 16.30 5.94 -26.84
C ARG A 34 15.20 5.76 -25.80
N SER A 35 14.00 5.42 -26.27
CA SER A 35 12.86 5.07 -25.43
C SER A 35 12.33 3.72 -25.84
N THR A 36 11.84 2.94 -24.88
CA THR A 36 11.05 1.74 -25.20
C THR A 36 9.73 2.14 -25.85
N LYS A 37 9.07 1.19 -26.51
CA LYS A 37 7.63 1.31 -26.81
C LYS A 37 6.84 1.43 -25.50
N CYS A 38 5.65 1.99 -25.57
CA CYS A 38 4.75 2.03 -24.42
C CYS A 38 4.43 0.60 -23.95
N ILE A 39 4.62 0.34 -22.66
CA ILE A 39 4.34 -0.92 -21.99
C ILE A 39 3.11 -0.68 -21.13
N GLN A 40 2.08 -1.50 -21.29
CA GLN A 40 0.88 -1.42 -20.45
C GLN A 40 1.23 -1.83 -19.01
N LEU A 41 0.83 -1.01 -18.04
CA LEU A 41 0.94 -1.36 -16.63
C LEU A 41 -0.09 -2.45 -16.28
N GLN A 42 0.38 -3.62 -15.87
CA GLN A 42 -0.47 -4.77 -15.50
C GLN A 42 -0.54 -4.97 -13.99
N ARG A 43 0.49 -4.54 -13.27
CA ARG A 43 0.67 -4.70 -11.84
C ARG A 43 1.25 -3.41 -11.27
N ASP A 44 1.18 -3.30 -9.94
CA ASP A 44 1.73 -2.21 -9.15
C ASP A 44 1.02 -0.86 -9.31
N VAL A 45 1.47 0.08 -8.49
CA VAL A 45 1.06 1.48 -8.56
C VAL A 45 1.96 2.25 -9.53
N ARG A 46 1.47 3.36 -10.07
CA ARG A 46 2.20 4.17 -11.05
C ARG A 46 3.31 4.95 -10.33
N GLN A 47 4.57 4.63 -10.63
CA GLN A 47 5.67 5.38 -10.04
C GLN A 47 5.63 6.86 -10.45
N CYS A 48 6.10 7.73 -9.56
CA CYS A 48 6.10 9.19 -9.72
C CYS A 48 4.71 9.85 -9.86
N ASP A 49 3.63 9.13 -9.52
CA ASP A 49 2.29 9.70 -9.39
C ASP A 49 2.02 10.11 -7.94
N VAL A 50 1.43 11.29 -7.74
CA VAL A 50 1.09 11.86 -6.43
C VAL A 50 0.12 10.98 -5.63
N ILE A 51 -0.74 10.21 -6.29
CA ILE A 51 -1.73 9.37 -5.60
C ILE A 51 -1.20 7.98 -5.25
N SER A 52 -0.17 7.51 -5.95
CA SER A 52 0.33 6.15 -5.80
C SER A 52 0.90 5.84 -4.40
N PRO A 53 1.63 6.74 -3.72
CA PRO A 53 2.03 6.53 -2.33
C PRO A 53 0.82 6.34 -1.40
N LYS A 54 -0.25 7.14 -1.57
CA LYS A 54 -1.45 7.03 -0.72
C LYS A 54 -2.20 5.73 -0.96
N VAL A 55 -2.34 5.32 -2.23
CA VAL A 55 -2.97 4.03 -2.59
C VAL A 55 -2.16 2.87 -2.02
N PHE A 56 -0.83 2.95 -2.07
CA PHE A 56 0.06 1.93 -1.51
C PHE A 56 -0.05 1.83 0.01
N THR A 57 0.07 2.96 0.73
CA THR A 57 -0.08 2.99 2.18
C THR A 57 -1.45 2.50 2.64
N ALA A 58 -2.53 2.94 1.98
CA ALA A 58 -3.88 2.51 2.33
C ALA A 58 -4.12 1.02 2.07
N ALA A 59 -3.48 0.43 1.06
CA ALA A 59 -3.53 -1.02 0.83
C ALA A 59 -2.83 -1.79 1.96
N LEU A 60 -1.65 -1.33 2.40
CA LEU A 60 -0.95 -1.93 3.53
C LEU A 60 -1.76 -1.81 4.82
N GLU A 61 -2.26 -0.62 5.16
CA GLU A 61 -3.10 -0.42 6.34
C GLU A 61 -4.32 -1.34 6.36
N ASP A 62 -4.98 -1.53 5.23
CA ASP A 62 -6.12 -2.42 5.11
C ASP A 62 -5.74 -3.89 5.38
N VAL A 63 -4.60 -4.36 4.87
CA VAL A 63 -4.07 -5.69 5.20
C VAL A 63 -3.84 -5.83 6.70
N PHE A 64 -3.22 -4.83 7.34
CA PHE A 64 -2.94 -4.86 8.77
C PHE A 64 -4.20 -4.81 9.64
N LYS A 65 -5.27 -4.13 9.18
CA LYS A 65 -6.59 -4.13 9.85
C LYS A 65 -7.29 -5.50 9.82
N LEU A 66 -6.96 -6.35 8.85
CA LEU A 66 -7.57 -7.68 8.71
C LEU A 66 -6.88 -8.77 9.53
N LEU A 67 -5.71 -8.47 10.13
CA LEU A 67 -4.96 -9.42 10.94
C LEU A 67 -5.43 -9.43 12.41
N ASP A 68 -5.44 -10.61 13.03
CA ASP A 68 -5.71 -10.72 14.48
C ASP A 68 -4.46 -10.42 15.29
N TRP A 69 -4.48 -9.27 15.97
CA TRP A 69 -3.38 -8.77 16.79
C TRP A 69 -3.52 -9.09 18.28
N LYS A 70 -4.56 -9.84 18.69
CA LYS A 70 -4.82 -10.10 20.10
C LYS A 70 -3.63 -10.77 20.79
N GLY A 71 -3.06 -10.09 21.79
CA GLY A 71 -1.93 -10.60 22.57
C GLY A 71 -0.55 -10.40 21.91
N TYR A 72 -0.47 -9.73 20.75
CA TYR A 72 0.79 -9.34 20.10
C TYR A 72 1.14 -7.87 20.37
N GLY A 73 2.38 -7.49 20.10
CA GLY A 73 2.87 -6.12 20.28
C GLY A 73 3.53 -5.84 21.63
N ILE A 74 3.71 -4.54 21.90
CA ILE A 74 4.23 -3.98 23.15
C ILE A 74 3.11 -3.18 23.81
N TYR A 75 2.85 -3.42 25.09
CA TYR A 75 1.81 -2.72 25.85
C TYR A 75 2.35 -1.40 26.41
N VAL A 76 1.77 -0.28 25.99
CA VAL A 76 2.16 1.08 26.39
C VAL A 76 0.90 1.88 26.68
N ASN A 77 0.80 2.50 27.85
CA ASN A 77 -0.30 3.41 28.23
C ASN A 77 -1.71 2.88 27.87
N SER A 78 -1.99 1.64 28.25
CA SER A 78 -3.27 0.97 28.02
C SER A 78 -3.57 0.50 26.59
N GLU A 79 -2.63 0.65 25.66
CA GLU A 79 -2.77 0.18 24.28
C GLU A 79 -1.65 -0.79 23.87
N TYR A 80 -1.94 -1.69 22.93
CA TYR A 80 -0.93 -2.54 22.30
C TYR A 80 -0.45 -1.89 21.00
N ILE A 81 0.84 -1.55 20.96
CA ILE A 81 1.51 -1.14 19.72
C ILE A 81 2.02 -2.41 19.04
N THR A 82 1.42 -2.78 17.91
CA THR A 82 1.74 -4.03 17.20
C THR A 82 2.68 -3.84 16.01
N HIS A 83 2.57 -2.71 15.31
CA HIS A 83 3.37 -2.42 14.13
C HIS A 83 3.46 -0.90 13.87
N LEU A 84 4.49 -0.49 13.11
CA LEU A 84 4.62 0.84 12.51
C LEU A 84 4.78 0.68 11.00
N LEU A 85 4.06 1.51 10.23
CA LEU A 85 4.10 1.53 8.77
C LEU A 85 4.65 2.88 8.29
N PHE A 86 5.68 2.87 7.45
CA PHE A 86 6.16 4.06 6.78
C PHE A 86 6.63 3.71 5.37
N ALA A 87 5.98 4.29 4.34
CA ALA A 87 6.21 3.91 2.94
C ALA A 87 6.14 2.37 2.78
N ASP A 88 7.22 1.74 2.31
CA ASP A 88 7.40 0.29 2.19
C ASP A 88 8.04 -0.38 3.42
N ASP A 89 8.49 0.41 4.41
CA ASP A 89 9.06 -0.10 5.66
C ASP A 89 7.98 -0.50 6.67
N ILE A 90 8.19 -1.67 7.28
CA ILE A 90 7.31 -2.23 8.31
C ILE A 90 8.17 -2.62 9.52
N VAL A 91 7.82 -2.08 10.68
CA VAL A 91 8.40 -2.50 11.97
C VAL A 91 7.35 -3.28 12.74
N LEU A 92 7.58 -4.57 12.99
CA LEU A 92 6.75 -5.38 13.86
C LEU A 92 7.27 -5.32 15.30
N MET A 93 6.34 -5.12 16.24
CA MET A 93 6.65 -5.00 17.65
C MET A 93 6.38 -6.33 18.36
N ALA A 94 7.33 -6.78 19.16
CA ALA A 94 7.18 -7.99 19.97
C ALA A 94 7.89 -7.83 21.31
N ARG A 95 7.30 -8.38 22.37
CA ARG A 95 7.85 -8.32 23.73
C ARG A 95 9.16 -9.08 23.90
N ALA A 96 9.32 -10.19 23.18
CA ALA A 96 10.50 -11.02 23.27
C ALA A 96 10.75 -11.77 21.97
N ARG A 97 12.02 -12.03 21.68
CA ARG A 97 12.43 -12.95 20.62
C ARG A 97 12.08 -14.37 21.05
N LYS A 98 11.29 -15.08 20.24
CA LYS A 98 11.07 -16.51 20.42
C LYS A 98 12.41 -17.23 20.14
N ARG A 99 12.94 -17.97 21.11
CA ARG A 99 14.12 -18.84 20.89
C ARG A 99 13.58 -20.22 20.48
N TYR A 100 14.06 -20.70 19.34
CA TYR A 100 13.86 -22.08 18.89
C TYR A 100 14.91 -22.98 19.54
#